data_AF-A0A7U6GK01-F1
#
_entry.id   AF-A0A7U6GK01-F1
#
_cell.length_a   1.000
_cell.length_b   1.000
_cell.length_c   1.000
_cell.angle_alpha   90.00
_cell.angle_beta   90.00
_cell.angle_gamma   90.00
#
_symmetry.space_group_name_H-M   'P 1'
#
loop_
_entity.id
_entity.type
_entity.pdbx_description
1 polymer ?
#
loop_
_entity_poly.entity_id
_entity_poly.type
_entity_poly.pdbx_seq_one_letter_code
_entity_poly.pdbx_strand_id
1 'polypeptide(L)'
;MDQSQTQSQNAPYKGRAIAAESLYLLNLLFPIIPLAFLTVIYFRNRTTSSEYLRSHVLQPWIAALISTTLFILINLVAWLMGGYSSMDNLVSIHSLVALEAYTLLVILPFLVPGLFALTKAMSGLAWRYPLIGRLL
;
A
#
# COMPACT_ATOMS: atom_id res chain seq x y z
N MET A 1 -18.39 23.84 1.89
CA MET A 1 -17.49 23.79 3.06
C MET A 1 -16.15 24.32 2.63
N ASP A 2 -15.66 25.37 3.30
CA ASP A 2 -14.44 26.10 2.94
C ASP A 2 -13.19 25.22 3.22
N GLN A 3 -12.32 25.05 2.22
CA GLN A 3 -11.16 24.15 2.28
C GLN A 3 -10.19 24.52 3.41
N SER A 4 -10.17 25.81 3.77
CA SER A 4 -9.39 26.38 4.86
C SER A 4 -9.80 25.84 6.24
N GLN A 5 -11.08 25.52 6.43
CA GLN A 5 -11.62 24.99 7.69
C GLN A 5 -11.41 23.47 7.84
N THR A 6 -11.37 22.74 6.73
CA THR A 6 -11.10 21.28 6.74
C THR A 6 -9.62 20.99 7.01
N GLN A 7 -8.71 21.86 6.55
CA GLN A 7 -7.27 21.71 6.80
C GLN A 7 -6.89 21.93 8.27
N SER A 8 -7.52 22.88 8.96
CA SER A 8 -7.24 23.15 10.39
C SER A 8 -7.73 22.05 11.32
N GLN A 9 -8.87 21.41 11.03
CA GLN A 9 -9.35 20.23 11.76
C GLN A 9 -8.50 18.98 11.52
N ASN A 10 -7.91 18.82 10.32
CA ASN A 10 -7.11 17.64 9.96
C ASN A 10 -5.61 17.77 10.28
N ALA A 11 -5.14 18.97 10.63
CA ALA A 11 -3.74 19.25 10.97
C ALA A 11 -3.09 18.24 11.94
N PRO A 12 -3.72 17.84 13.07
CA PRO A 12 -3.12 16.87 13.99
C PRO A 12 -3.01 15.44 13.42
N TYR A 13 -3.75 15.11 12.37
CA TYR A 13 -3.80 13.78 11.76
C TYR A 13 -3.02 13.67 10.44
N LYS A 14 -2.69 14.81 9.83
CA LYS A 14 -2.00 14.90 8.55
C LYS A 14 -0.70 14.10 8.49
N GLY A 15 0.16 14.21 9.51
CA GLY A 15 1.43 13.48 9.55
C GLY A 15 1.25 11.96 9.56
N ARG A 16 0.21 11.45 10.23
CA ARG A 16 -0.09 10.01 10.26
C ARG A 16 -0.68 9.51 8.95
N ALA A 17 -1.53 10.31 8.30
CA ALA A 17 -2.06 10.01 6.97
C ALA A 17 -0.92 9.91 5.93
N ILE A 18 0.01 10.88 5.93
CA ILE A 18 1.19 10.84 5.05
C ILE A 18 2.05 9.60 5.35
N ALA A 19 2.32 9.30 6.62
CA ALA A 19 3.12 8.14 6.99
C ALA A 19 2.48 6.82 6.51
N ALA A 20 1.15 6.68 6.62
CA ALA A 20 0.44 5.49 6.19
C ALA A 20 0.51 5.27 4.67
N GLU A 21 0.24 6.32 3.88
CA GLU A 21 0.36 6.25 2.41
C GLU A 21 1.81 5.99 1.97
N SER A 22 2.79 6.64 2.59
CA SER A 22 4.21 6.42 2.31
C SER A 22 4.66 4.98 2.64
N LEU A 23 4.21 4.41 3.76
CA LEU A 23 4.49 3.01 4.11
C LEU A 23 3.85 2.04 3.13
N TYR A 24 2.66 2.35 2.62
CA TYR A 24 2.04 1.57 1.56
C TYR A 24 2.85 1.63 0.26
N LEU A 25 3.28 2.81 -0.18
CA LEU A 25 4.15 2.92 -1.36
C LEU A 25 5.45 2.15 -1.15
N LEU A 26 6.05 2.24 0.04
CA LEU A 26 7.24 1.46 0.38
C LEU A 26 6.97 -0.05 0.35
N ASN A 27 5.77 -0.50 0.76
CA ASN A 27 5.37 -1.90 0.72
C ASN A 27 5.30 -2.46 -0.72
N LEU A 28 5.01 -1.63 -1.73
CA LEU A 28 5.04 -2.08 -3.12
C LEU A 28 6.44 -2.51 -3.55
N LEU A 29 7.48 -1.84 -3.03
CA LEU A 29 8.89 -2.05 -3.36
C LEU A 29 9.53 -3.13 -2.46
N PHE A 30 9.24 -3.06 -1.16
CA PHE A 30 9.73 -3.99 -0.15
C PHE A 30 8.51 -4.61 0.54
N PRO A 31 7.95 -5.70 -0.01
CA PRO A 31 6.80 -6.35 0.58
C PRO A 31 7.08 -6.79 2.03
N ILE A 32 6.02 -6.96 2.83
CA ILE A 32 6.04 -7.53 4.19
C ILE A 32 6.51 -6.55 5.28
N ILE A 33 7.71 -5.97 5.20
CA ILE A 33 8.23 -5.13 6.31
C ILE A 33 7.39 -3.86 6.53
N PRO A 34 7.14 -3.02 5.52
CA PRO A 34 6.32 -1.81 5.67
C PRO A 34 4.86 -2.15 5.99
N LEU A 35 4.34 -3.29 5.49
CA LEU A 35 3.01 -3.80 5.87
C LEU A 35 2.91 -4.06 7.38
N ALA A 36 3.96 -4.60 8.03
CA ALA A 36 3.95 -4.81 9.47
C ALA A 36 3.81 -3.47 10.22
N PHE A 37 4.60 -2.46 9.84
CA PHE A 37 4.50 -1.11 10.42
C PHE A 37 3.12 -0.46 10.15
N LEU A 38 2.61 -0.60 8.93
CA LEU A 38 1.31 -0.07 8.55
C LEU A 38 0.17 -0.74 9.34
N THR A 39 0.29 -2.04 9.60
CA THR A 39 -0.65 -2.80 10.44
C THR A 39 -0.66 -2.28 11.87
N VAL A 40 0.51 -1.97 12.44
CA VAL A 40 0.61 -1.35 13.78
C VAL A 40 -0.08 0.02 13.79
N ILE A 41 0.12 0.85 12.77
CA ILE A 41 -0.57 2.15 12.64
C ILE A 41 -2.09 1.95 12.53
N TYR A 42 -2.54 1.01 11.71
CA TYR A 42 -3.96 0.68 11.56
C TYR A 42 -4.60 0.30 12.91
N PHE A 43 -4.02 -0.63 13.65
CA PHE A 43 -4.57 -1.04 14.94
C PHE A 43 -4.56 0.07 15.99
N ARG A 44 -3.54 0.95 15.99
CA ARG A 44 -3.47 2.08 16.92
C ARG A 44 -4.47 3.19 16.59
N ASN A 45 -4.88 3.29 15.33
CA ASN A 45 -5.75 4.35 14.83
C ASN A 45 -7.19 3.87 14.55
N ARG A 46 -7.51 2.60 14.80
CA ARG A 46 -8.84 2.01 14.52
C ARG A 46 -10.01 2.67 15.27
N THR A 47 -9.74 3.29 16.42
CA THR A 47 -10.75 3.94 17.27
C THR A 47 -10.87 5.45 17.01
N THR A 48 -10.15 5.99 16.03
CA THR A 48 -10.23 7.43 15.72
C THR A 48 -11.59 7.78 15.13
N SER A 49 -12.17 8.89 15.57
CA SER A 49 -13.41 9.45 15.00
C SER A 49 -13.17 10.27 13.73
N SER A 50 -11.91 10.54 13.36
CA SER A 50 -11.57 11.29 12.16
C SER A 50 -11.75 10.43 10.90
N GLU A 51 -12.77 10.75 10.09
CA GLU A 51 -13.01 10.08 8.81
C GLU A 51 -11.83 10.23 7.85
N TYR A 52 -11.17 11.39 7.86
CA TYR A 52 -9.95 11.66 7.07
C TYR A 52 -8.82 10.69 7.40
N LEU A 53 -8.52 10.50 8.69
CA LEU A 53 -7.45 9.60 9.09
C LEU A 53 -7.82 8.14 8.84
N ARG A 54 -9.09 7.78 9.06
CA ARG A 54 -9.58 6.43 8.84
C ARG A 54 -9.46 6.02 7.36
N SER A 55 -9.81 6.90 6.42
CA SER A 55 -9.69 6.63 4.99
C SER A 55 -8.23 6.41 4.57
N HIS A 56 -7.33 7.31 5.00
CA HIS A 56 -5.89 7.28 4.68
C HIS A 56 -5.07 6.24 5.46
N VAL A 57 -5.70 5.47 6.36
CA VAL A 57 -5.04 4.37 7.05
C VAL A 57 -5.61 3.03 6.59
N LEU A 58 -6.94 2.92 6.47
CA LEU A 58 -7.61 1.67 6.09
C LEU A 58 -7.38 1.32 4.62
N GLN A 59 -7.48 2.28 3.70
CA GLN A 59 -7.32 2.00 2.27
C GLN A 59 -5.90 1.57 1.88
N PRO A 60 -4.83 2.31 2.27
CA PRO A 60 -3.46 1.85 2.00
C PRO A 60 -3.15 0.54 2.71
N TRP A 61 -3.72 0.27 3.90
CA TRP A 61 -3.55 -1.01 4.58
C TRP A 61 -4.14 -2.19 3.79
N ILE A 62 -5.36 -2.04 3.27
CA ILE A 62 -5.99 -3.07 2.44
C ILE A 62 -5.25 -3.23 1.11
N ALA A 63 -4.84 -2.11 0.48
CA ALA A 63 -4.05 -2.15 -0.74
C ALA A 63 -2.71 -2.87 -0.52
N ALA A 64 -2.03 -2.61 0.60
CA ALA A 64 -0.79 -3.28 1.00
C ALA A 64 -1.00 -4.78 1.26
N LEU A 65 -2.12 -5.18 1.88
CA LEU A 65 -2.46 -6.59 2.05
C LEU A 65 -2.63 -7.29 0.70
N ILE A 66 -3.46 -6.72 -0.18
CA ILE A 66 -3.71 -7.29 -1.51
C ILE A 66 -2.40 -7.40 -2.31
N SER A 67 -1.60 -6.33 -2.35
CA SER A 67 -0.34 -6.33 -3.11
C SER A 67 0.66 -7.35 -2.56
N THR A 68 0.76 -7.47 -1.22
CA THR A 68 1.65 -8.45 -0.58
C THR A 68 1.17 -9.88 -0.81
N THR A 69 -0.14 -10.12 -0.75
CA THR A 69 -0.70 -11.44 -1.07
C THR A 69 -0.40 -11.83 -2.53
N LEU A 70 -0.58 -10.91 -3.47
CA LEU A 70 -0.24 -11.14 -4.88
C LEU A 70 1.26 -11.41 -5.07
N PHE A 71 2.13 -10.66 -4.38
CA PHE A 71 3.57 -10.92 -4.37
C PHE A 71 3.89 -12.36 -3.93
N ILE A 72 3.31 -12.80 -2.82
CA ILE A 72 3.52 -14.17 -2.29
C ILE A 72 3.03 -15.21 -3.29
N LEU A 73 1.85 -15.02 -3.88
CA LEU A 73 1.28 -15.94 -4.86
C LEU A 73 2.15 -16.07 -6.12
N ILE A 74 2.63 -14.95 -6.67
CA ILE A 74 3.49 -14.94 -7.85
C ILE A 74 4.82 -15.67 -7.56
N ASN A 75 5.45 -15.39 -6.40
CA ASN A 75 6.68 -16.07 -6.00
C ASN A 75 6.45 -17.56 -5.70
N LEU A 76 5.31 -17.93 -5.13
CA LEU A 76 4.95 -19.32 -4.88
C LEU A 76 4.82 -20.10 -6.19
N VAL A 77 4.17 -19.52 -7.21
CA VAL A 77 4.08 -20.14 -8.55
C VAL A 77 5.47 -20.31 -9.16
N ALA A 78 6.32 -19.29 -9.08
CA ALA A 78 7.69 -19.37 -9.58
C ALA A 78 8.51 -20.46 -8.85
N TRP A 79 8.30 -20.61 -7.54
CA TRP A 79 8.92 -21.67 -6.75
C TRP A 79 8.44 -23.06 -7.16
N LEU A 80 7.13 -23.26 -7.36
CA LEU A 80 6.56 -24.53 -7.82
C LEU A 80 7.03 -24.92 -9.24
N MET A 81 7.35 -23.94 -10.08
CA MET A 81 7.95 -24.16 -11.40
C MET A 81 9.46 -24.49 -11.35
N GLY A 82 10.05 -24.62 -10.15
CA GLY A 82 11.46 -24.97 -9.96
C GLY A 82 12.41 -23.77 -9.93
N GLY A 83 11.89 -22.55 -9.79
CA GLY A 83 12.66 -21.31 -9.83
C GLY A 83 13.75 -21.16 -8.76
N TYR A 84 13.70 -21.90 -7.66
CA TYR A 84 14.66 -21.78 -6.54
C TYR A 84 15.30 -23.11 -6.14
N SER A 85 15.42 -24.06 -7.07
CA SER A 85 15.84 -25.45 -6.80
C SER A 85 17.30 -25.61 -6.29
N SER A 86 18.13 -24.56 -6.34
CA SER A 86 19.51 -24.57 -5.83
C SER A 86 19.92 -23.18 -5.32
N MET A 87 20.77 -23.10 -4.29
CA MET A 87 21.19 -21.81 -3.71
C MET A 87 21.95 -20.90 -4.69
N ASP A 88 22.58 -21.46 -5.72
CA ASP A 88 23.23 -20.71 -6.80
C ASP A 88 22.24 -20.11 -7.82
N ASN A 89 20.96 -20.54 -7.78
CA ASN A 89 19.90 -20.15 -8.72
C ASN A 89 18.95 -19.07 -8.18
N LEU A 90 19.37 -18.24 -7.21
CA LEU A 90 18.59 -17.08 -6.75
C LEU A 90 18.14 -16.18 -7.92
N VAL A 91 18.91 -16.17 -9.01
CA VAL A 91 18.58 -15.51 -10.28
C VAL A 91 18.25 -16.56 -11.35
N SER A 92 17.09 -17.23 -11.20
CA SER A 92 16.53 -18.13 -12.21
C SER A 92 15.64 -17.35 -13.18
N ILE A 93 15.45 -17.87 -14.39
CA ILE A 93 14.51 -17.30 -15.38
C ILE A 93 13.11 -17.15 -14.76
N HIS A 94 12.67 -18.12 -13.96
CA HIS A 94 11.38 -18.07 -13.28
C HIS A 94 11.28 -16.95 -12.24
N SER A 95 12.37 -16.63 -11.52
CA SER A 95 12.36 -15.53 -10.54
C SER A 95 12.37 -14.16 -11.22
N LEU A 96 13.04 -14.04 -12.37
CA LEU A 96 12.99 -12.83 -13.21
C LEU A 96 11.60 -12.59 -13.81
N VAL A 97 10.97 -13.65 -14.36
CA VAL A 97 9.59 -13.57 -14.86
C VAL A 97 8.61 -13.23 -13.74
N ALA A 98 8.79 -13.79 -12.54
CA ALA A 98 7.99 -13.47 -11.36
C ALA A 98 8.13 -11.99 -10.96
N LEU A 99 9.36 -11.46 -10.97
CA LEU A 99 9.64 -10.06 -10.66
C LEU A 99 9.00 -9.12 -11.70
N GLU A 100 9.12 -9.44 -12.99
CA GLU A 100 8.52 -8.68 -14.08
C GLU A 100 6.98 -8.72 -13.99
N ALA A 101 6.40 -9.90 -13.78
CA ALA A 101 4.96 -10.07 -13.59
C ALA A 101 4.45 -9.27 -12.39
N TYR A 102 5.14 -9.32 -11.25
CA TYR A 102 4.80 -8.52 -10.08
C TYR A 102 4.88 -7.01 -10.38
N THR A 103 5.90 -6.57 -11.11
CA THR A 103 6.08 -5.16 -11.45
C THR A 103 4.93 -4.66 -12.33
N LEU A 104 4.61 -5.36 -13.41
CA LEU A 104 3.61 -4.95 -14.38
C LEU A 104 2.18 -5.10 -13.85
N LEU A 105 1.88 -6.21 -13.17
CA LEU A 105 0.52 -6.55 -12.74
C LEU A 105 0.15 -6.00 -11.37
N VAL A 106 1.13 -5.70 -10.52
CA VAL A 106 0.89 -5.24 -9.14
C VAL A 106 1.45 -3.85 -8.92
N ILE A 107 2.75 -3.63 -9.09
CA ILE A 107 3.36 -2.33 -8.77
C ILE A 107 2.71 -1.20 -9.59
N LEU A 108 2.71 -1.29 -10.92
CA LEU A 108 2.20 -0.22 -11.78
C LEU A 108 0.73 0.17 -11.50
N PRO A 109 -0.24 -0.77 -11.46
CA PRO A 109 -1.64 -0.41 -11.21
C PRO A 109 -1.91 0.11 -9.80
N PHE A 110 -1.12 -0.30 -8.80
CA PHE A 110 -1.29 0.14 -7.41
C PHE A 110 -0.51 1.43 -7.10
N LEU A 111 0.61 1.69 -7.77
CA LEU A 111 1.46 2.85 -7.57
C LEU A 111 0.72 4.16 -7.88
N VAL A 112 0.01 4.22 -9.01
CA VAL A 112 -0.70 5.43 -9.45
C VAL A 112 -1.73 5.91 -8.41
N PRO A 113 -2.73 5.09 -8.00
CA PRO A 113 -3.70 5.52 -6.99
C PRO A 113 -3.04 5.84 -5.65
N GLY A 114 -1.99 5.11 -5.26
CA GLY A 114 -1.20 5.39 -4.06
C GLY A 114 -0.56 6.77 -4.06
N LEU A 115 0.08 7.15 -5.17
CA LEU A 115 0.70 8.47 -5.31
C LEU A 115 -0.35 9.59 -5.27
N PHE A 116 -1.52 9.37 -5.87
CA PHE A 116 -2.64 10.31 -5.76
C PHE A 116 -3.15 10.45 -4.31
N ALA A 117 -3.28 9.36 -3.56
CA ALA A 117 -3.69 9.47 -2.15
C ALA A 117 -2.63 10.15 -1.28
N LEU A 118 -1.34 9.89 -1.52
CA LEU A 118 -0.26 10.57 -0.82
C LEU A 118 -0.28 12.07 -1.09
N THR A 119 -0.42 12.50 -2.35
CA THR A 119 -0.52 13.93 -2.69
C THR A 119 -1.73 14.59 -2.04
N LYS A 120 -2.88 13.90 -2.01
CA LYS A 120 -4.08 14.38 -1.29
C LYS A 120 -3.87 14.46 0.22
N ALA A 121 -3.21 13.48 0.83
CA ALA A 121 -2.85 13.52 2.25
C ALA A 121 -1.91 14.69 2.57
N MET A 122 -0.94 15.00 1.68
CA MET A 122 -0.08 16.18 1.80
C MET A 122 -0.85 17.50 1.67
N SER A 123 -1.95 17.53 0.92
CA SER A 123 -2.85 18.68 0.84
C SER A 123 -3.89 18.74 1.97
N GLY A 124 -3.96 17.72 2.84
CA GLY A 124 -4.97 17.62 3.91
C GLY A 124 -6.38 17.31 3.41
N LEU A 125 -6.50 16.79 2.18
CA LEU A 125 -7.76 16.43 1.53
C LEU A 125 -8.02 14.94 1.68
N ALA A 126 -9.24 14.56 2.04
CA ALA A 126 -9.64 13.16 2.03
C ALA A 126 -9.67 12.63 0.59
N TRP A 127 -9.17 11.40 0.40
CA TRP A 127 -9.22 10.70 -0.88
C TRP A 127 -9.73 9.26 -0.69
N ARG A 128 -10.41 8.76 -1.73
CA ARG A 128 -10.84 7.36 -1.83
C ARG A 128 -10.23 6.76 -3.09
N TYR A 129 -9.55 5.64 -2.95
CA TYR A 129 -9.05 4.88 -4.08
C TYR A 129 -10.21 4.50 -5.01
N PRO A 130 -10.07 4.68 -6.34
CA PRO A 130 -11.17 4.48 -7.27
C PRO A 130 -11.69 3.03 -7.30
N LEU A 131 -10.82 2.05 -7.04
CA LEU A 131 -11.17 0.63 -7.05
C LEU A 131 -11.54 0.11 -5.65
N ILE A 132 -10.74 0.42 -4.63
CA ILE A 132 -10.91 -0.11 -3.26
C ILE A 132 -11.92 0.72 -2.47
N GLY A 133 -11.93 2.04 -2.64
CA GLY A 133 -12.79 2.96 -1.90
C GLY A 133 -14.26 2.92 -2.29
N ARG A 134 -14.64 2.25 -3.39
CA ARG A 134 -16.05 2.00 -3.76
C ARG A 134 -16.62 0.74 -3.12
N LEU A 135 -15.77 -0.24 -2.79
CA LEU A 135 -16.15 -1.50 -2.14
C LEU A 135 -16.23 -1.39 -0.60
N LEU A 136 -15.79 -0.26 -0.02
CA LEU A 136 -15.68 0.02 1.41
C LEU A 136 -16.46 1.26 1.80
#